data_AF-A0A3D4PEJ6-F1
#
_entry.id   AF-A0A3D4PEJ6-F1
#
_cell.length_a   1.000
_cell.length_b   1.000
_cell.length_c   1.000
_cell.angle_alpha   90.00
_cell.angle_beta   90.00
_cell.angle_gamma   90.00
#
_symmetry.space_group_name_H-M   'P 1'
#
loop_
_entity.id
_entity.type
_entity.pdbx_description
1 polymer ?
#
loop_
_entity_poly.entity_id
_entity_poly.type
_entity_poly.pdbx_seq_one_letter_code
_entity_poly.pdbx_strand_id
1 'polypeptide(L)'
;MIGNFLQLSSDELAALIADPSSVEAFIYPDDEEHENNIDVDKAWHGIHYLLAGDAWGGEPPLANVVLGGTEIGDDVGYGPARYLTVDKVETAASALKDITPENFRARYVATELSKNEIYPEIWDDADDDAVGYLATWYETLRDYFIDASDKGHAMIKYLN
;
A
#
# COMPACT_ATOMS: atom_id res chain seq x y z
N MET A 1 -8.33 -10.99 -3.33
CA MET A 1 -7.52 -9.81 -3.65
C MET A 1 -6.83 -9.31 -2.41
N ILE A 2 -5.51 -9.33 -2.42
CA ILE A 2 -4.62 -8.86 -1.37
C ILE A 2 -3.79 -7.67 -1.87
N GLY A 3 -3.20 -6.90 -0.95
CA GLY A 3 -2.31 -5.79 -1.31
C GLY A 3 -0.86 -6.11 -1.00
N ASN A 4 0.01 -6.00 -1.99
CA ASN A 4 1.43 -6.35 -1.89
C ASN A 4 2.31 -5.11 -2.06
N PHE A 5 3.43 -5.10 -1.34
CA PHE A 5 4.42 -4.02 -1.34
C PHE A 5 5.82 -4.59 -1.37
N LEU A 6 6.68 -4.00 -2.20
CA LEU A 6 8.06 -4.40 -2.36
C LEU A 6 8.94 -3.14 -2.44
N GLN A 7 9.90 -3.06 -1.55
CA GLN A 7 10.99 -2.10 -1.62
C GLN A 7 11.97 -2.50 -2.72
N LEU A 8 12.48 -1.49 -3.43
CA LEU A 8 13.49 -1.67 -4.46
C LEU A 8 14.44 -0.48 -4.48
N SER A 9 15.68 -0.70 -4.90
CA SER A 9 16.65 0.35 -5.13
C SER A 9 16.20 1.29 -6.26
N SER A 10 16.83 2.48 -6.32
CA SER A 10 16.59 3.42 -7.42
C SER A 10 16.96 2.84 -8.79
N ASP A 11 17.98 1.99 -8.85
CA ASP A 11 18.45 1.37 -10.09
C ASP A 11 17.47 0.29 -10.57
N GLU A 12 16.93 -0.53 -9.66
CA GLU A 12 15.87 -1.50 -9.98
C GLU A 12 14.62 -0.79 -10.49
N LEU A 13 14.17 0.27 -9.81
CA LEU A 13 13.02 1.04 -10.28
C LEU A 13 13.28 1.64 -11.67
N ALA A 14 14.48 2.19 -11.90
CA ALA A 14 14.85 2.75 -13.19
C ALA A 14 14.84 1.68 -14.31
N ALA A 15 15.30 0.46 -13.99
CA ALA A 15 15.25 -0.67 -14.92
C ALA A 15 13.80 -1.06 -15.28
N LEU A 16 12.90 -1.14 -14.28
CA LEU A 16 11.48 -1.41 -14.53
C LEU A 16 10.81 -0.31 -15.36
N ILE A 17 11.15 0.96 -15.12
CA ILE A 17 10.63 2.09 -15.91
C ILE A 17 11.13 2.02 -17.36
N ALA A 18 12.37 1.60 -17.57
CA ALA A 18 12.96 1.44 -18.90
C ALA A 18 12.36 0.26 -19.67
N ASP A 19 11.93 -0.80 -18.96
CA ASP A 19 11.25 -1.96 -19.54
C ASP A 19 10.03 -2.38 -18.69
N PRO A 20 8.87 -1.71 -18.87
CA PRO A 20 7.67 -2.03 -18.09
C PRO A 20 7.15 -3.45 -18.29
N SER A 21 7.51 -4.12 -19.39
CA SER A 21 7.11 -5.52 -19.63
C SER A 21 7.79 -6.51 -18.68
N SER A 22 8.89 -6.10 -18.04
CA SER A 22 9.62 -6.90 -17.05
C SER A 22 8.99 -6.89 -15.65
N VAL A 23 7.96 -6.06 -15.40
CA VAL A 23 7.36 -5.89 -14.06
C VAL A 23 6.78 -7.18 -13.50
N GLU A 24 6.01 -7.93 -14.29
CA GLU A 24 5.37 -9.16 -13.83
C GLU A 24 6.42 -10.20 -13.40
N ALA A 25 7.44 -10.41 -14.23
CA ALA A 25 8.56 -11.30 -13.91
C ALA A 25 9.38 -10.80 -12.72
N PHE A 26 9.49 -9.49 -12.54
CA PHE A 26 10.17 -8.92 -11.38
C PHE A 26 9.40 -9.18 -10.10
N ILE A 27 8.08 -9.01 -10.05
CA ILE A 27 7.29 -9.20 -8.82
C ILE A 27 6.97 -10.68 -8.54
N TYR A 28 6.96 -11.54 -9.58
CA TYR A 28 6.80 -12.98 -9.49
C TYR A 28 8.04 -13.72 -10.03
N PRO A 29 9.18 -13.63 -9.34
CA PRO A 29 10.39 -14.37 -9.71
C PRO A 29 10.17 -15.89 -9.68
N ASP A 30 10.68 -16.60 -10.69
CA ASP A 30 10.51 -18.06 -10.85
C ASP A 30 11.24 -18.90 -9.78
N ASP A 31 12.36 -18.40 -9.26
CA ASP A 31 13.32 -19.22 -8.50
C ASP A 31 13.49 -18.81 -7.02
N GLU A 32 13.09 -17.61 -6.61
CA GLU A 32 13.26 -17.08 -5.24
C GLU A 32 12.15 -16.09 -4.88
N GLU A 33 11.46 -16.25 -3.75
CA GLU A 33 10.57 -15.19 -3.25
C GLU A 33 11.38 -13.96 -2.85
N HIS A 34 10.82 -12.76 -3.07
CA HIS A 34 11.40 -11.54 -2.54
C HIS A 34 11.42 -11.59 -1.01
N GLU A 35 12.56 -11.87 -0.38
CA GLU A 35 12.66 -12.01 1.08
C GLU A 35 12.15 -10.80 1.87
N ASN A 36 12.05 -9.63 1.23
CA ASN A 36 11.61 -8.37 1.83
C ASN A 36 10.23 -7.89 1.37
N ASN A 37 9.43 -8.68 0.64
CA ASN A 37 8.06 -8.27 0.32
C ASN A 37 7.16 -8.34 1.55
N ILE A 38 6.11 -7.52 1.57
CA ILE A 38 4.99 -7.69 2.51
C ILE A 38 3.68 -7.72 1.74
N ASP A 39 2.72 -8.50 2.24
CA ASP A 39 1.32 -8.36 1.90
C ASP A 39 0.53 -7.89 3.13
N VAL A 40 -0.51 -7.10 2.90
CA VAL A 40 -1.43 -6.63 3.94
C VAL A 40 -2.78 -7.35 3.86
N ASP A 41 -2.79 -8.55 3.27
CA ASP A 41 -4.00 -9.33 2.98
C ASP A 41 -5.10 -8.42 2.38
N LYS A 42 -6.34 -8.53 2.84
CA LYS A 42 -7.50 -7.76 2.35
C LYS A 42 -7.62 -6.38 2.99
N ALA A 43 -6.66 -5.95 3.81
CA ALA A 43 -6.73 -4.68 4.53
C ALA A 43 -6.48 -3.46 3.64
N TRP A 44 -5.93 -3.64 2.43
CA TRP A 44 -5.45 -2.56 1.56
C TRP A 44 -6.49 -1.45 1.32
N HIS A 45 -7.76 -1.77 1.05
CA HIS A 45 -8.77 -0.77 0.73
C HIS A 45 -9.21 -0.01 1.99
N GLY A 46 -9.36 -0.71 3.11
CA GLY A 46 -9.62 -0.09 4.41
C GLY A 46 -8.48 0.85 4.84
N ILE A 47 -7.23 0.40 4.70
CA ILE A 47 -6.06 1.24 4.96
C ILE A 47 -6.03 2.47 4.04
N HIS A 48 -6.29 2.28 2.74
CA HIS A 48 -6.35 3.38 1.79
C HIS A 48 -7.39 4.42 2.23
N TYR A 49 -8.62 3.99 2.47
CA TYR A 49 -9.72 4.88 2.84
C TYR A 49 -9.42 5.66 4.12
N LEU A 50 -8.89 5.01 5.16
CA LEU A 50 -8.57 5.65 6.44
C LEU A 50 -7.38 6.63 6.35
N LEU A 51 -6.48 6.44 5.39
CA LEU A 51 -5.37 7.35 5.14
C LEU A 51 -5.76 8.52 4.20
N ALA A 52 -6.41 8.20 3.09
CA ALA A 52 -6.68 9.12 1.99
C ALA A 52 -8.02 9.88 2.15
N GLY A 53 -8.96 9.34 2.92
CA GLY A 53 -10.32 9.88 3.07
C GLY A 53 -11.21 9.69 1.83
N ASP A 54 -10.77 8.87 0.86
CA ASP A 54 -11.47 8.55 -0.37
C ASP A 54 -11.28 7.05 -0.67
N ALA A 55 -12.26 6.42 -1.33
CA ALA A 55 -12.24 4.99 -1.62
C ALA A 55 -11.18 4.62 -2.67
N TRP A 56 -10.98 5.47 -3.69
CA TRP A 56 -10.14 5.12 -4.84
C TRP A 56 -9.09 6.19 -5.17
N GLY A 57 -9.21 7.39 -4.60
CA GLY A 57 -8.35 8.54 -4.87
C GLY A 57 -7.77 9.17 -3.60
N GLY A 58 -8.08 10.45 -3.40
CA GLY A 58 -7.47 11.28 -2.37
C GLY A 58 -6.16 11.95 -2.80
N GLU A 59 -5.57 12.70 -1.88
CA GLU A 59 -4.40 13.54 -2.18
C GLU A 59 -3.09 12.96 -1.60
N PRO A 60 -1.95 13.11 -2.31
CA PRO A 60 -0.63 12.84 -1.76
C PRO A 60 -0.35 13.66 -0.48
N PRO A 61 0.47 13.14 0.44
CA PRO A 61 1.23 11.89 0.30
C PRO A 61 0.49 10.64 0.75
N LEU A 62 -0.67 10.75 1.43
CA LEU A 62 -1.36 9.60 2.02
C LEU A 62 -2.07 8.72 0.99
N ALA A 63 -2.65 9.30 -0.06
CA ALA A 63 -3.23 8.51 -1.15
C ALA A 63 -2.18 7.64 -1.86
N ASN A 64 -0.93 8.09 -1.88
CA ASN A 64 0.18 7.34 -2.50
C ASN A 64 0.52 6.06 -1.75
N VAL A 65 0.09 5.85 -0.51
CA VAL A 65 0.47 4.66 0.27
C VAL A 65 -0.06 3.40 -0.40
N VAL A 66 -1.34 3.35 -0.77
CA VAL A 66 -1.97 2.13 -1.34
C VAL A 66 -2.31 2.27 -2.82
N LEU A 67 -3.16 3.22 -3.24
CA LEU A 67 -3.67 3.29 -4.63
C LEU A 67 -3.08 4.42 -5.49
N GLY A 68 -2.47 5.45 -4.89
CA GLY A 68 -1.80 6.53 -5.62
C GLY A 68 -0.47 6.10 -6.24
N GLY A 69 0.37 7.07 -6.63
CA GLY A 69 1.62 6.79 -7.35
C GLY A 69 1.42 6.71 -8.87
N THR A 70 2.35 6.05 -9.56
CA THR A 70 2.34 5.93 -11.03
C THR A 70 2.19 4.46 -11.42
N GLU A 71 1.23 4.15 -12.31
CA GLU A 71 1.07 2.81 -12.87
C GLU A 71 2.26 2.40 -13.75
N ILE A 72 2.59 1.12 -13.75
CA ILE A 72 3.69 0.54 -14.53
C ILE A 72 3.42 -0.92 -14.86
N GLY A 73 3.78 -1.31 -16.09
CA GLY A 73 3.59 -2.68 -16.59
C GLY A 73 2.16 -2.99 -17.01
N ASP A 74 1.92 -4.26 -17.30
CA ASP A 74 0.61 -4.82 -17.65
C ASP A 74 -0.15 -5.24 -16.37
N ASP A 75 -1.35 -5.81 -16.55
CA ASP A 75 -2.17 -6.32 -15.44
C ASP A 75 -1.46 -7.48 -14.71
N VAL A 76 -1.32 -7.36 -13.39
CA VAL A 76 -0.64 -8.34 -12.52
C VAL A 76 -1.59 -9.04 -11.54
N GLY A 77 -2.90 -8.97 -11.80
CA GLY A 77 -3.95 -9.66 -11.05
C GLY A 77 -5.20 -8.80 -10.89
N TYR A 78 -5.02 -7.55 -10.48
CA TYR A 78 -6.10 -6.56 -10.39
C TYR A 78 -5.64 -5.19 -10.91
N GLY A 79 -5.27 -5.17 -12.18
CA GLY A 79 -4.71 -4.02 -12.87
C GLY A 79 -3.19 -3.94 -12.75
N PRO A 80 -2.58 -2.88 -13.29
CA PRO A 80 -1.14 -2.73 -13.31
C PRO A 80 -0.57 -2.49 -11.91
N ALA A 81 0.70 -2.86 -11.73
CA ALA A 81 1.45 -2.43 -10.56
C ALA A 81 1.60 -0.90 -10.54
N ARG A 82 1.93 -0.36 -9.38
CA ARG A 82 2.19 1.08 -9.18
C ARG A 82 3.50 1.25 -8.47
N TYR A 83 4.22 2.33 -8.77
CA TYR A 83 5.45 2.67 -8.08
C TYR A 83 5.43 4.05 -7.42
N LEU A 84 6.28 4.19 -6.42
CA LEU A 84 6.72 5.45 -5.82
C LEU A 84 8.24 5.57 -5.97
N THR A 85 8.69 6.73 -6.40
CA THR A 85 10.10 7.11 -6.36
C THR A 85 10.55 7.33 -4.90
N VAL A 86 11.86 7.36 -4.66
CA VAL A 86 12.44 7.55 -3.32
C VAL A 86 11.87 8.80 -2.63
N ASP A 87 11.77 9.93 -3.32
CA ASP A 87 11.21 11.17 -2.77
C ASP A 87 9.72 11.03 -2.37
N LYS A 88 8.95 10.24 -3.13
CA LYS A 88 7.54 9.94 -2.80
C LYS A 88 7.43 8.98 -1.62
N VAL A 89 8.35 8.04 -1.48
CA VAL A 89 8.44 7.16 -0.29
C VAL A 89 8.79 7.99 0.94
N GLU A 90 9.78 8.87 0.87
CA GLU A 90 10.18 9.75 1.97
C GLU A 90 9.03 10.65 2.45
N THR A 91 8.31 11.28 1.52
CA THR A 91 7.16 12.14 1.86
C THR A 91 5.98 11.35 2.44
N ALA A 92 5.71 10.14 1.93
CA ALA A 92 4.72 9.24 2.51
C ALA A 92 5.13 8.76 3.91
N ALA A 93 6.37 8.31 4.09
CA ALA A 93 6.91 7.87 5.37
C ALA A 93 6.86 8.99 6.42
N SER A 94 7.20 10.23 6.03
CA SER A 94 7.09 11.38 6.93
C SER A 94 5.65 11.62 7.39
N ALA A 95 4.67 11.53 6.50
CA ALA A 95 3.26 11.69 6.86
C ALA A 95 2.73 10.53 7.73
N LEU A 96 3.20 9.31 7.47
CA LEU A 96 2.85 8.12 8.24
C LEU A 96 3.43 8.14 9.67
N LYS A 97 4.58 8.80 9.90
CA LYS A 97 5.15 8.97 11.24
C LYS A 97 4.20 9.70 12.19
N ASP A 98 3.40 10.65 11.69
CA ASP A 98 2.44 11.44 12.48
C ASP A 98 1.12 10.70 12.76
N ILE A 99 0.87 9.59 12.07
CA ILE A 99 -0.35 8.79 12.20
C ILE A 99 0.01 7.50 12.94
N THR A 100 -0.02 7.55 14.28
CA THR A 100 0.18 6.35 15.11
C THR A 100 -0.93 5.32 14.89
N PRO A 101 -0.72 4.03 15.24
CA PRO A 101 -1.79 3.03 15.19
C PRO A 101 -3.05 3.46 15.95
N GLU A 102 -2.92 4.16 17.08
CA GLU A 102 -4.06 4.70 17.83
C GLU A 102 -4.79 5.80 17.05
N ASN A 103 -4.05 6.73 16.45
CA ASN A 103 -4.63 7.78 15.60
C ASN A 103 -5.30 7.19 14.36
N PHE A 104 -4.77 6.11 13.81
CA PHE A 104 -5.36 5.38 12.69
C PHE A 104 -6.68 4.70 13.11
N ARG A 105 -6.69 3.97 14.24
CA ARG A 105 -7.91 3.36 14.80
C ARG A 105 -9.01 4.39 15.02
N ALA A 106 -8.66 5.58 15.52
CA ALA A 106 -9.62 6.66 15.77
C ALA A 106 -10.30 7.22 14.50
N ARG A 107 -9.78 6.93 13.31
CA ARG A 107 -10.41 7.30 12.02
C ARG A 107 -11.48 6.31 11.56
N TYR A 108 -11.54 5.14 12.17
CA TYR A 108 -12.46 4.09 11.75
C TYR A 108 -13.91 4.46 12.06
N VAL A 109 -14.75 4.45 11.02
CA VAL A 109 -16.19 4.66 11.11
C VAL A 109 -16.89 3.61 10.24
N ALA A 110 -17.32 2.50 10.84
CA ALA A 110 -17.96 1.37 10.15
C ALA A 110 -19.02 1.78 9.13
N THR A 111 -19.91 2.71 9.49
CA THR A 111 -20.97 3.19 8.61
C THR A 111 -20.44 3.91 7.37
N GLU A 112 -19.31 4.62 7.46
CA GLU A 112 -18.69 5.25 6.30
C GLU A 112 -17.95 4.22 5.43
N LEU A 113 -17.29 3.22 6.03
CA LEU A 113 -16.66 2.15 5.25
C LEU A 113 -17.70 1.31 4.49
N SER A 114 -18.81 0.95 5.14
CA SER A 114 -19.92 0.23 4.50
C SER A 114 -20.56 1.06 3.38
N LYS A 115 -20.86 2.35 3.65
CA LYS A 115 -21.48 3.25 2.67
C LYS A 115 -20.62 3.49 1.43
N ASN A 116 -19.30 3.49 1.57
CA ASN A 116 -18.37 3.67 0.45
C ASN A 116 -17.95 2.34 -0.19
N GLU A 117 -18.62 1.23 0.16
CA GLU A 117 -18.38 -0.10 -0.42
C GLU A 117 -16.89 -0.50 -0.32
N ILE A 118 -16.26 -0.17 0.82
CA ILE A 118 -14.84 -0.43 1.02
C ILE A 118 -14.63 -1.94 1.11
N TYR A 119 -13.88 -2.47 0.15
CA TYR A 119 -13.54 -3.90 0.07
C TYR A 119 -12.89 -4.40 1.38
N PRO A 120 -13.20 -5.62 1.84
CA PRO A 120 -14.08 -6.61 1.23
C PRO A 120 -15.54 -6.50 1.69
N GLU A 121 -16.00 -5.31 2.10
CA GLU A 121 -17.38 -5.03 2.54
C GLU A 121 -17.80 -5.81 3.80
N ILE A 122 -16.88 -5.97 4.74
CA ILE A 122 -17.08 -6.68 6.03
C ILE A 122 -16.97 -5.74 7.23
N TRP A 123 -17.02 -4.42 7.00
CA TRP A 123 -16.72 -3.39 8.00
C TRP A 123 -17.98 -2.84 8.70
N ASP A 124 -19.12 -3.47 8.48
CA ASP A 124 -20.44 -3.05 8.96
C ASP A 124 -20.63 -3.33 10.46
N ASP A 125 -20.02 -4.39 10.97
CA ASP A 125 -19.89 -4.63 12.39
C ASP A 125 -18.65 -3.89 12.91
N ALA A 126 -18.87 -2.78 13.62
CA ALA A 126 -17.82 -2.01 14.31
C ALA A 126 -17.28 -2.77 15.54
N ASP A 127 -17.02 -4.06 15.40
CA ASP A 127 -16.38 -4.83 16.45
C ASP A 127 -14.89 -4.50 16.56
N ASP A 128 -14.32 -4.76 17.74
CA ASP A 128 -12.91 -4.49 18.01
C ASP A 128 -11.98 -5.30 17.07
N ASP A 129 -12.48 -6.38 16.46
CA ASP A 129 -11.72 -7.27 15.59
C ASP A 129 -11.48 -6.63 14.21
N ALA A 130 -12.48 -5.98 13.61
CA ALA A 130 -12.37 -5.33 12.30
C ALA A 130 -11.39 -4.13 12.32
N VAL A 131 -11.54 -3.24 13.31
CA VAL A 131 -10.62 -2.10 13.49
C VAL A 131 -9.23 -2.57 13.93
N GLY A 132 -9.16 -3.62 14.75
CA GLY A 132 -7.92 -4.27 15.15
C GLY A 132 -7.13 -4.81 13.97
N TYR A 133 -7.81 -5.55 13.07
CA TYR A 133 -7.23 -6.11 11.85
C TYR A 133 -6.64 -5.01 10.94
N LEU A 134 -7.40 -3.95 10.66
CA LEU A 134 -6.89 -2.84 9.85
C LEU A 134 -5.69 -2.15 10.51
N ALA A 135 -5.75 -1.94 11.83
CA ALA A 135 -4.68 -1.27 12.56
C ALA A 135 -3.38 -2.09 12.60
N THR A 136 -3.46 -3.42 12.74
CA THR A 136 -2.30 -4.31 12.71
C THR A 136 -1.61 -4.26 11.35
N TRP A 137 -2.36 -4.41 10.26
CA TRP A 137 -1.77 -4.33 8.92
C TRP A 137 -1.29 -2.93 8.56
N TYR A 138 -1.99 -1.89 9.04
CA TYR A 138 -1.52 -0.52 8.91
C TYR A 138 -0.18 -0.30 9.60
N GLU A 139 0.01 -0.82 10.81
CA GLU A 139 1.27 -0.70 11.55
C GLU A 139 2.43 -1.35 10.78
N THR A 140 2.23 -2.56 10.26
CA THR A 140 3.20 -3.24 9.39
C THR A 140 3.54 -2.40 8.16
N LEU A 141 2.53 -1.88 7.45
CA LEU A 141 2.75 -1.08 6.24
C LEU A 141 3.44 0.25 6.55
N ARG A 142 3.06 0.91 7.64
CA ARG A 142 3.68 2.15 8.11
C ARG A 142 5.16 1.94 8.39
N ASP A 143 5.50 0.91 9.16
CA ASP A 143 6.89 0.63 9.52
C ASP A 143 7.70 0.24 8.29
N TYR A 144 7.10 -0.46 7.33
CA TYR A 144 7.72 -0.79 6.05
C TYR A 144 8.04 0.44 5.19
N PHE A 145 7.16 1.45 5.15
CA PHE A 145 7.43 2.73 4.48
C PHE A 145 8.53 3.54 5.19
N ILE A 146 8.57 3.51 6.52
CA ILE A 146 9.62 4.19 7.30
C ILE A 146 10.98 3.53 7.02
N ASP A 147 11.04 2.21 7.06
CA ASP A 147 12.25 1.45 6.74
C ASP A 147 12.72 1.69 5.29
N ALA A 148 11.80 1.72 4.32
CA ALA A 148 12.11 2.06 2.93
C ALA A 148 12.72 3.47 2.80
N SER A 149 12.14 4.45 3.50
CA SER A 149 12.65 5.82 3.54
C SER A 149 14.05 5.88 4.16
N ASP A 150 14.29 5.17 5.27
CA ASP A 150 15.59 5.17 5.95
C ASP A 150 16.69 4.50 5.09
N LYS A 151 16.31 3.56 4.22
CA LYS A 151 17.20 2.90 3.25
C LYS A 151 17.38 3.67 1.93
N GLY A 152 16.58 4.72 1.68
CA GLY A 152 16.58 5.41 0.40
C GLY A 152 16.02 4.55 -0.74
N HIS A 153 15.06 3.68 -0.43
CA HIS A 153 14.42 2.78 -1.38
C HIS A 153 13.16 3.41 -2.01
N ALA A 154 12.90 3.01 -3.25
CA ALA A 154 11.62 3.18 -3.90
C ALA A 154 10.63 2.10 -3.43
N MET A 155 9.39 2.18 -3.91
CA MET A 155 8.34 1.19 -3.64
C MET A 155 7.65 0.78 -4.93
N ILE A 156 7.44 -0.52 -5.14
CA ILE A 156 6.45 -1.06 -6.07
C ILE A 156 5.35 -1.76 -5.27
N LYS A 157 4.11 -1.62 -5.73
CA LYS A 157 2.93 -2.10 -5.03
C LYS A 157 1.85 -2.55 -6.03
N TYR A 158 1.13 -3.60 -5.68
CA TYR A 158 0.19 -4.23 -6.60
C TYR A 158 -0.90 -5.00 -5.84
N LEU A 159 -2.00 -5.26 -6.55
CA LEU A 159 -3.14 -6.02 -6.03
C LEU A 159 -3.32 -7.29 -6.88
N ASN A 160 -3.50 -8.45 -6.23
CA ASN A 160 -3.71 -9.76 -6.89
C ASN A 160 -4.65 -10.68 -6.09
#